data_AF-A0A0S4LGA9-F1
#
_entry.id   AF-A0A0S4LGA9-F1
#
_cell.length_a   1.000
_cell.length_b   1.000
_cell.length_c   1.000
_cell.angle_alpha   90.00
_cell.angle_beta   90.00
_cell.angle_gamma   90.00
#
_symmetry.space_group_name_H-M   'P 1'
#
loop_
_entity.id
_entity.type
_entity.pdbx_description
1 polymer ?
#
loop_
_entity_poly.entity_id
_entity_poly.type
_entity_poly.pdbx_seq_one_letter_code
_entity_poly.pdbx_strand_id
1 'polypeptide(L)'
;MTAVWCQVNLKAATFLGILTVVIGDMSFASGVWPSTETDDGLQIEITRKGAGKQVVLSQGVKEWFMLIEVTPENAVILKQEKEQDRYLIDESETHDRPMTVDEVDAAITDYVNSVKARVRKK
;
A
#
# COMPACT_ATOMS: atom_id res chain seq x y z
N MET A 1 32.58 1.53 -3.25
CA MET A 1 31.20 1.00 -3.30
C MET A 1 30.36 1.83 -2.36
N THR A 2 29.71 2.87 -2.86
CA THR A 2 28.85 3.76 -2.07
C THR A 2 27.49 3.78 -2.73
N ALA A 3 26.56 3.03 -2.15
CA ALA A 3 25.15 3.12 -2.49
C ALA A 3 24.64 4.47 -2.00
N VAL A 4 24.58 5.41 -2.93
CA VAL A 4 23.53 6.44 -2.92
C VAL A 4 22.22 5.69 -3.15
N TRP A 5 21.17 6.00 -2.40
CA TRP A 5 19.84 6.28 -2.94
C TRP A 5 18.86 6.70 -1.84
N CYS A 6 18.37 7.94 -2.02
CA CYS A 6 17.08 8.51 -1.63
C CYS A 6 16.64 8.53 -0.16
N GLN A 7 17.16 9.55 0.52
CA GLN A 7 16.44 10.34 1.53
C GLN A 7 15.14 10.93 0.94
N VAL A 8 13.99 10.58 1.51
CA VAL A 8 12.82 11.48 1.53
C VAL A 8 12.26 11.49 2.95
N ASN A 9 12.85 12.37 3.75
CA ASN A 9 12.29 12.86 5.00
C ASN A 9 11.46 14.10 4.62
N LEU A 10 10.13 13.98 4.61
CA LEU A 10 9.25 15.15 4.51
C LEU A 10 8.47 15.31 5.80
N LYS A 11 9.11 15.98 6.75
CA LYS A 11 8.51 16.49 7.97
C LYS A 11 7.90 17.86 7.64
N ALA A 12 6.57 17.96 7.62
CA ALA A 12 5.83 19.23 7.59
C ALA A 12 4.45 18.97 8.24
N ALA A 13 4.19 19.31 9.50
CA ALA A 13 4.04 20.65 10.09
C ALA A 13 2.86 21.46 9.50
N THR A 14 1.72 21.32 10.19
CA THR A 14 0.82 22.40 10.68
C THR A 14 0.02 23.28 9.70
N PHE A 15 -1.24 23.50 10.11
CA PHE A 15 -2.14 24.65 9.90
C PHE A 15 -3.31 24.52 8.90
N LEU A 16 -4.51 24.50 9.50
CA LEU A 16 -5.74 25.24 9.17
C LEU A 16 -5.80 25.97 7.81
N GLY A 17 -6.86 25.73 7.04
CA GLY A 17 -7.30 26.63 5.98
C GLY A 17 -8.33 26.02 5.03
N ILE A 18 -9.60 26.37 5.21
CA ILE A 18 -10.70 26.09 4.26
C ILE A 18 -10.43 26.85 2.95
N LEU A 19 -10.47 26.18 1.80
CA LEU A 19 -10.73 26.83 0.51
C LEU A 19 -11.48 25.87 -0.43
N THR A 20 -12.74 26.20 -0.69
CA THR A 20 -13.57 25.59 -1.72
C THR A 20 -13.07 25.97 -3.11
N VAL A 21 -12.75 24.98 -3.94
CA VAL A 21 -12.56 25.15 -5.38
C VAL A 21 -13.46 24.14 -6.10
N VAL A 22 -14.55 24.65 -6.65
CA VAL A 22 -15.38 23.96 -7.65
C VAL A 22 -14.70 24.16 -9.00
N ILE A 23 -14.12 23.10 -9.57
CA ILE A 23 -13.73 23.05 -10.98
C ILE A 23 -14.12 21.67 -11.54
N GLY A 24 -15.11 21.71 -12.44
CA GLY A 24 -15.11 21.00 -13.71
C GLY A 24 -15.10 19.47 -13.70
N ASP A 25 -16.22 18.89 -14.13
CA ASP A 25 -16.36 17.53 -14.66
C ASP A 25 -15.18 17.16 -15.59
N MET A 26 -14.27 16.34 -15.06
CA MET A 26 -13.37 15.54 -15.89
C MET A 26 -13.28 14.16 -15.24
N SER A 27 -14.08 13.24 -15.79
CA SER A 27 -14.12 11.82 -15.44
C SER A 27 -12.76 11.17 -15.68
N PHE A 28 -11.86 11.29 -14.70
CA PHE A 28 -10.90 10.24 -14.44
C PHE A 28 -11.60 9.29 -13.48
N ALA A 29 -12.01 8.14 -14.00
CA ALA A 29 -12.40 7.00 -13.19
C ALA A 29 -11.15 6.48 -12.46
N SER A 30 -10.62 7.27 -11.54
CA SER A 30 -9.82 6.76 -10.44
C SER A 30 -10.82 5.99 -9.59
N GLY A 31 -10.86 4.68 -9.79
CA GLY A 31 -11.56 3.78 -8.88
C GLY A 31 -10.92 3.93 -7.50
N VAL A 32 -11.41 4.89 -6.72
CA VAL A 32 -11.26 4.95 -5.27
C VAL A 32 -12.07 3.76 -4.78
N TRP A 33 -11.38 2.65 -4.61
CA TRP A 33 -11.93 1.48 -3.97
C TRP A 33 -12.02 1.78 -2.46
N PRO A 34 -13.05 1.25 -1.78
CA PRO A 34 -13.43 1.73 -0.46
C PRO A 34 -12.28 1.58 0.54
N SER A 35 -11.88 2.70 1.15
CA SER A 35 -11.18 2.69 2.43
C SER A 35 -12.09 1.98 3.43
N THR A 36 -11.83 0.70 3.65
CA THR A 36 -12.66 -0.12 4.52
C THR A 36 -12.07 0.00 5.91
N GLU A 37 -12.60 0.93 6.69
CA GLU A 37 -12.34 0.97 8.13
C GLU A 37 -12.84 -0.35 8.72
N THR A 38 -11.91 -1.19 9.16
CA THR A 38 -12.26 -2.40 9.90
C THR A 38 -12.51 -2.00 11.36
N ASP A 39 -13.50 -2.61 12.02
CA ASP A 39 -13.90 -2.35 13.42
C ASP A 39 -12.72 -2.27 14.41
N ASP A 40 -11.63 -2.97 14.09
CA ASP A 40 -10.35 -3.01 14.81
C ASP A 40 -9.47 -1.72 14.67
N GLY A 41 -10.00 -0.64 14.08
CA GLY A 41 -9.28 0.63 13.82
C GLY A 41 -8.19 0.51 12.75
N LEU A 42 -8.24 -0.54 11.93
CA LEU A 42 -7.32 -0.79 10.82
C LEU A 42 -7.82 -0.08 9.56
N GLN A 43 -7.04 0.89 9.10
CA GLN A 43 -7.26 1.58 7.83
C GLN A 43 -6.64 0.76 6.71
N ILE A 44 -7.39 0.54 5.63
CA ILE A 44 -6.95 -0.25 4.48
C ILE A 44 -7.13 0.59 3.24
N GLU A 45 -6.03 0.90 2.56
CA GLU A 45 -6.02 1.64 1.31
C GLU A 45 -5.48 0.74 0.20
N ILE A 46 -6.28 0.51 -0.84
CA ILE A 46 -5.90 -0.31 -2.00
C ILE A 46 -5.87 0.61 -3.22
N THR A 47 -4.69 0.78 -3.80
CA THR A 47 -4.46 1.59 -5.01
C THR A 47 -4.06 0.71 -6.18
N ARG A 48 -4.70 0.87 -7.34
CA ARG A 48 -4.26 0.19 -8.57
C ARG A 48 -3.02 0.88 -9.14
N LYS A 49 -2.00 0.11 -9.52
CA LYS A 49 -0.76 0.60 -10.14
C LYS A 49 -0.44 -0.21 -11.39
N GLY A 50 -0.77 0.34 -12.57
CA GLY A 50 -0.58 -0.35 -13.84
C GLY A 50 -1.36 -1.69 -13.89
N ALA A 51 -0.67 -2.77 -14.24
CA ALA A 51 -1.20 -4.14 -14.20
C ALA A 51 -1.19 -4.76 -12.79
N GLY A 52 -0.51 -4.12 -11.84
CA GLY A 52 -0.42 -4.54 -10.46
C GLY A 52 -1.28 -3.70 -9.51
N LYS A 53 -0.99 -3.81 -8.21
CA LYS A 53 -1.74 -3.15 -7.13
C LYS A 53 -0.84 -2.87 -5.93
N GLN A 54 -1.20 -1.84 -5.21
CA GLN A 54 -0.56 -1.41 -3.97
C GLN A 54 -1.59 -1.45 -2.85
N VAL A 55 -1.17 -1.88 -1.67
CA VAL A 55 -1.98 -1.94 -0.46
C VAL A 55 -1.19 -1.31 0.66
N VAL A 56 -1.83 -0.41 1.38
CA VAL A 56 -1.30 0.18 2.61
C VAL A 56 -2.32 -0.12 3.69
N LEU A 57 -1.90 -0.79 4.75
CA LEU A 57 -2.67 -0.96 5.96
C LEU A 57 -2.00 -0.18 7.08
N SER A 58 -2.74 0.66 7.78
CA SER A 58 -2.20 1.42 8.91
C SER A 58 -3.07 1.22 10.15
N GLN A 59 -2.42 0.96 11.28
CA GLN A 59 -3.05 0.86 12.59
C GLN A 59 -2.19 1.57 13.63
N GLY A 60 -2.64 2.75 14.06
CA GLY A 60 -1.93 3.56 15.04
C GLY A 60 -0.50 3.90 14.61
N VAL A 61 0.49 3.24 15.22
CA VAL A 61 1.93 3.43 14.90
C VAL A 61 2.49 2.36 13.97
N LYS A 62 1.71 1.34 13.60
CA LYS A 62 2.12 0.27 12.70
C LYS A 62 1.58 0.51 11.30
N GLU A 63 2.40 0.23 10.32
CA GLU A 63 2.05 0.33 8.91
C GLU A 63 2.57 -0.91 8.17
N TRP A 64 1.71 -1.49 7.35
CA TRP A 64 1.98 -2.64 6.51
C TRP A 64 1.77 -2.21 5.07
N PHE A 65 2.79 -2.38 4.25
CA PHE A 65 2.78 -2.00 2.85
C PHE A 65 2.99 -3.23 2.00
N MET A 66 2.18 -3.40 0.96
CA MET A 66 2.39 -4.39 -0.07
C MET A 66 2.28 -3.74 -1.43
N LEU A 67 3.27 -3.94 -2.30
CA LEU A 67 3.21 -3.55 -3.70
C LEU A 67 3.41 -4.77 -4.56
N ILE A 68 2.48 -5.03 -5.46
CA ILE A 68 2.63 -6.02 -6.51
C ILE A 68 2.77 -5.25 -7.81
N GLU A 69 3.96 -5.29 -8.40
CA GLU A 69 4.24 -4.78 -9.73
C GLU A 69 4.22 -5.94 -10.72
N VAL A 70 3.38 -5.82 -11.76
CA VAL A 70 3.28 -6.83 -12.80
C VAL A 70 3.77 -6.21 -14.10
N THR A 71 4.79 -6.83 -14.70
CA THR A 71 5.26 -6.52 -16.04
C THR A 71 4.90 -7.69 -16.97
N PRO A 72 5.01 -7.52 -18.31
CA PRO A 72 4.81 -8.63 -19.24
C PRO A 72 5.83 -9.77 -19.08
N GLU A 73 7.01 -9.48 -18.52
CA GLU A 73 8.13 -10.42 -18.43
C GLU A 73 8.18 -11.11 -17.05
N ASN A 74 7.83 -10.40 -16.00
CA ASN A 74 7.99 -10.85 -14.62
C ASN A 74 6.99 -10.15 -13.69
N ALA A 75 6.92 -10.60 -12.44
CA ALA A 75 6.19 -9.90 -11.39
C ALA A 75 7.06 -9.72 -10.15
N VAL A 76 6.91 -8.60 -9.47
CA VAL A 76 7.64 -8.26 -8.25
C VAL A 76 6.64 -7.94 -7.16
N ILE A 77 6.78 -8.60 -6.01
CA ILE A 77 5.99 -8.37 -4.81
C ILE A 77 6.92 -7.80 -3.75
N LEU A 78 6.62 -6.60 -3.26
CA LEU A 78 7.27 -5.98 -2.13
C LEU A 78 6.33 -6.03 -0.93
N LYS A 79 6.83 -6.42 0.23
CA LYS A 79 6.11 -6.44 1.50
C LYS A 79 6.97 -5.73 2.54
N GLN A 80 6.43 -4.69 3.14
CA GLN A 80 7.11 -3.94 4.18
C GLN A 80 6.23 -3.85 5.42
N GLU A 81 6.83 -3.96 6.59
CA GLU A 81 6.20 -3.67 7.87
C GLU A 81 7.05 -2.63 8.59
N LYS A 82 6.39 -1.57 9.04
CA LYS A 82 6.99 -0.46 9.78
C LYS A 82 6.25 -0.29 11.09
N GLU A 83 7.00 -0.04 12.16
CA GLU A 83 6.47 0.38 13.46
C GLU A 83 7.19 1.65 13.89
N GLN A 84 6.43 2.75 14.02
CA GLN A 84 6.95 4.10 14.27
C GLN A 84 7.95 4.53 13.19
N ASP A 85 9.24 4.57 13.52
CA ASP A 85 10.33 4.92 12.61
C ASP A 85 11.24 3.73 12.27
N ARG A 86 10.85 2.52 12.67
CA ARG A 86 11.65 1.30 12.46
C ARG A 86 10.97 0.38 11.44
N TYR A 87 11.71 0.02 10.40
CA TYR A 87 11.35 -1.08 9.51
C TYR A 87 11.56 -2.41 10.24
N LEU A 88 10.49 -3.17 10.38
CA LEU A 88 10.49 -4.50 10.99
C LEU A 88 10.67 -5.59 9.94
N ILE A 89 10.05 -5.41 8.77
CA ILE A 89 10.08 -6.36 7.66
C ILE A 89 10.28 -5.57 6.38
N ASP A 90 11.16 -6.07 5.52
CA ASP A 90 11.38 -5.61 4.15
C ASP A 90 11.69 -6.84 3.29
N GLU A 91 10.65 -7.40 2.67
CA GLU A 91 10.71 -8.62 1.88
C GLU A 91 10.34 -8.30 0.44
N SER A 92 11.18 -8.74 -0.50
CA SER A 92 10.91 -8.67 -1.93
C SER A 92 10.91 -10.06 -2.54
N GLU A 93 9.83 -10.43 -3.21
CA GLU A 93 9.69 -11.67 -3.96
C GLU A 93 9.60 -11.34 -5.46
N THR A 94 10.38 -12.01 -6.29
CA THR A 94 10.33 -11.85 -7.75
C THR A 94 9.90 -13.17 -8.38
N HIS A 95 8.95 -13.10 -9.30
CA HIS A 95 8.48 -14.21 -10.10
C HIS A 95 9.02 -14.10 -11.52
N ASP A 96 9.55 -15.21 -12.05
CA ASP A 96 10.05 -15.31 -13.43
C ASP A 96 8.94 -15.31 -14.51
N ARG A 97 7.67 -15.17 -14.09
CA ARG A 97 6.51 -15.09 -14.98
C ARG A 97 5.60 -13.93 -14.54
N PRO A 98 4.86 -13.32 -15.48
CA PRO A 98 3.81 -12.38 -15.14
C PRO A 98 2.75 -13.04 -14.25
N MET A 99 2.31 -12.34 -13.21
CA MET A 99 1.15 -12.72 -12.42
C MET A 99 -0.14 -12.32 -13.14
N THR A 100 -1.15 -13.17 -13.08
CA THR A 100 -2.50 -12.86 -13.53
C THR A 100 -3.21 -11.95 -12.53
N VAL A 101 -4.25 -11.24 -12.98
CA VAL A 101 -5.02 -10.33 -12.12
C VAL A 101 -5.64 -11.08 -10.92
N ASP A 102 -6.12 -12.31 -11.15
CA ASP A 102 -6.70 -13.14 -10.09
C ASP A 102 -5.65 -13.56 -9.06
N GLU A 103 -4.42 -13.86 -9.49
CA GLU A 103 -3.29 -14.16 -8.59
C GLU A 103 -2.90 -12.92 -7.76
N VAL A 104 -2.90 -11.74 -8.37
CA VAL A 104 -2.65 -10.46 -7.67
C VAL A 104 -3.72 -10.21 -6.60
N ASP A 105 -4.99 -10.39 -6.95
CA ASP A 105 -6.13 -10.19 -6.05
C ASP A 105 -6.13 -11.19 -4.90
N ALA A 106 -5.80 -12.45 -5.19
CA ALA A 106 -5.62 -13.49 -4.18
C ALA A 106 -4.47 -13.17 -3.23
N ALA A 107 -3.31 -12.74 -3.75
CA ALA A 107 -2.14 -12.39 -2.92
C ALA A 107 -2.43 -11.20 -1.99
N ILE A 108 -3.14 -10.18 -2.48
CA ILE A 108 -3.57 -9.04 -1.65
C ILE A 108 -4.55 -9.49 -0.58
N THR A 109 -5.54 -10.29 -0.96
CA THR A 109 -6.56 -10.76 -0.01
C THR A 109 -5.92 -11.59 1.11
N ASP A 110 -5.00 -12.48 0.76
CA ASP A 110 -4.23 -13.27 1.72
C ASP A 110 -3.39 -12.37 2.64
N TYR A 111 -2.69 -11.38 2.08
CA TYR A 111 -1.90 -10.44 2.87
C TYR A 111 -2.77 -9.64 3.87
N VAL A 112 -3.86 -9.05 3.40
CA VAL A 112 -4.81 -8.30 4.24
C VAL A 112 -5.38 -9.18 5.35
N ASN A 113 -5.75 -10.43 5.02
CA ASN A 113 -6.26 -11.38 6.01
C ASN A 113 -5.19 -11.76 7.04
N SER A 114 -3.95 -11.96 6.60
CA SER A 114 -2.83 -12.25 7.49
C SER A 114 -2.56 -11.09 8.47
N VAL A 115 -2.63 -9.85 8.00
CA VAL A 115 -2.47 -8.65 8.83
C VAL A 115 -3.64 -8.54 9.81
N LYS A 116 -4.89 -8.69 9.35
CA LYS A 116 -6.08 -8.71 10.23
C LYS A 116 -5.97 -9.77 11.32
N ALA A 117 -5.49 -10.97 10.99
CA ALA A 117 -5.29 -12.04 11.96
C ALA A 117 -4.20 -11.69 12.99
N ARG A 118 -3.10 -11.04 12.57
CA ARG A 118 -2.04 -10.56 13.47
C ARG A 118 -2.53 -9.47 14.40
N VAL A 119 -3.34 -8.54 13.88
CA VAL A 119 -3.93 -7.44 14.64
C VAL A 119 -4.88 -7.95 15.73
N ARG A 120 -5.78 -8.88 15.39
CA ARG A 120 -6.76 -9.45 16.35
C ARG A 120 -6.15 -10.34 17.44
N LYS A 121 -4.96 -10.88 17.20
CA LYS A 121 -4.28 -11.77 18.16
C LYS A 121 -3.53 -11.00 19.25
N LYS A 122 -3.34 -9.69 19.07
CA LYS A 122 -2.57 -8.84 19.98
C LYS A 122 -3.48 -8.15 20.99
#